data_AF-A0A936EPK2-F1
#
_entry.id   AF-A0A936EPK2-F1
#
_cell.length_a   1.000
_cell.length_b   1.000
_cell.length_c   1.000
_cell.angle_alpha   90.00
_cell.angle_beta   90.00
_cell.angle_gamma   90.00
#
_symmetry.space_group_name_H-M   'P 1'
#
loop_
_entity.id
_entity.type
_entity.pdbx_description
1 polymer ?
#
loop_
_entity_poly.entity_id
_entity_poly.type
_entity_poly.pdbx_seq_one_letter_code
_entity_poly.pdbx_strand_id
1 'polypeptide(L)'
;MSRVLNFLVEGPTEKEFVTNLIYPYLWENHGISNVRTITIETSPGFKGGDVRYQARYKPNIQKLLRGQEDLLVTSLIDYYRLRTDFPKYAESRLLPDVIQRVSLIENACFDDVNDTRFIPYIQLHEFEGLLFSHTKGFEELFPDLPNANKRELIETVQNFPNPELINERPQFAPSKRLERLIPGYVKPLWGNTIALENGFDKILAQCPRFKSWIEILIQRMKA
;
A
#
# COMPACT_ATOMS: atom_id res chain seq x y z
N MET A 1 19.61 -11.72 -17.90
CA MET A 1 19.26 -10.42 -17.28
C MET A 1 18.38 -10.71 -16.08
N SER A 2 18.54 -9.98 -14.97
CA SER A 2 17.66 -10.15 -13.81
C SER A 2 16.27 -9.57 -14.14
N ARG A 3 15.20 -10.35 -13.92
CA ARG A 3 13.81 -9.92 -14.10
C ARG A 3 13.55 -8.61 -13.34
N VAL A 4 12.75 -7.73 -13.91
CA VAL A 4 12.46 -6.39 -13.35
C VAL A 4 11.12 -6.40 -12.64
N LEU A 5 11.05 -5.88 -11.42
CA LEU A 5 9.79 -5.68 -10.70
C LEU A 5 9.41 -4.20 -10.71
N ASN A 6 8.35 -3.86 -11.44
CA ASN A 6 7.84 -2.49 -11.53
C ASN A 6 6.64 -2.30 -10.61
N PHE A 7 6.73 -1.37 -9.66
CA PHE A 7 5.62 -0.92 -8.83
C PHE A 7 5.01 0.36 -9.40
N LEU A 8 3.73 0.31 -9.77
CA LEU A 8 2.94 1.49 -10.04
C LEU A 8 2.34 2.03 -8.73
N VAL A 9 2.70 3.25 -8.33
CA VAL A 9 2.33 3.82 -7.03
C VAL A 9 1.56 5.14 -7.17
N GLU A 10 0.69 5.46 -6.21
CA GLU A 10 -0.14 6.68 -6.26
C GLU A 10 0.69 7.97 -6.08
N GLY A 11 1.59 8.01 -5.12
CA GLY A 11 2.29 9.23 -4.74
C GLY A 11 3.68 9.04 -4.11
N PRO A 12 4.22 10.10 -3.51
CA PRO A 12 5.55 10.08 -2.88
C PRO A 12 5.65 9.13 -1.69
N THR A 13 4.59 9.04 -0.86
CA THR A 13 4.57 8.17 0.32
C THR A 13 4.81 6.72 -0.06
N GLU A 14 4.03 6.19 -1.00
CA GLU A 14 4.13 4.79 -1.44
C GLU A 14 5.46 4.54 -2.16
N LYS A 15 5.95 5.51 -2.95
CA LYS A 15 7.26 5.42 -3.61
C LYS A 15 8.40 5.26 -2.60
N GLU A 16 8.42 6.09 -1.57
CA GLU A 16 9.40 6.02 -0.48
C GLU A 16 9.26 4.73 0.31
N PHE A 17 8.04 4.26 0.56
CA PHE A 17 7.80 2.98 1.23
C PHE A 17 8.38 1.80 0.42
N VAL A 18 8.17 1.78 -0.90
CA VAL A 18 8.80 0.76 -1.76
C VAL A 18 10.33 0.86 -1.68
N THR A 19 10.87 2.07 -1.74
CA THR A 19 12.32 2.31 -1.82
C THR A 19 13.04 1.98 -0.50
N ASN A 20 12.43 2.32 0.64
CA ASN A 20 13.09 2.28 1.95
C ASN A 20 12.71 1.06 2.78
N LEU A 21 11.63 0.33 2.45
CA LEU A 21 11.24 -0.87 3.17
C LEU A 21 11.11 -2.10 2.28
N ILE A 22 10.29 -2.04 1.23
CA ILE A 22 10.05 -3.22 0.38
C ILE A 22 11.34 -3.63 -0.33
N TYR A 23 12.03 -2.69 -0.98
CA TYR A 23 13.24 -2.97 -1.73
C TYR A 23 14.36 -3.54 -0.85
N PRO A 24 14.73 -2.95 0.30
CA PRO A 24 15.73 -3.54 1.20
C PRO A 24 15.37 -4.96 1.62
N TYR A 25 14.12 -5.21 2.01
CA TYR A 25 13.67 -6.55 2.36
C TYR A 25 13.80 -7.55 1.19
N LEU A 26 13.37 -7.17 -0.01
CA LEU A 26 13.48 -8.01 -1.21
C LEU A 26 14.94 -8.28 -1.60
N TRP A 27 15.82 -7.30 -1.42
CA TRP A 27 17.24 -7.44 -1.71
C TRP A 27 17.95 -8.31 -0.69
N GLU A 28 17.88 -7.95 0.59
CA GLU A 28 18.64 -8.56 1.68
C GLU A 28 18.20 -10.01 1.93
N ASN A 29 16.90 -10.27 1.87
CA ASN A 29 16.37 -11.60 2.23
C ASN A 29 16.18 -12.52 1.01
N HIS A 30 16.11 -11.95 -0.19
CA HIS A 30 15.72 -12.71 -1.39
C HIS A 30 16.57 -12.46 -2.64
N GLY A 31 17.56 -11.56 -2.59
CA GLY A 31 18.46 -11.26 -3.71
C GLY A 31 17.80 -10.55 -4.89
N ILE A 32 16.60 -9.98 -4.70
CA ILE A 32 15.85 -9.30 -5.76
C ILE A 32 16.29 -7.82 -5.77
N SER A 33 17.17 -7.46 -6.71
CA SER A 33 17.75 -6.11 -6.82
C SER A 33 17.07 -5.18 -7.84
N ASN A 34 16.38 -5.73 -8.84
CA ASN A 34 15.88 -4.93 -9.96
C ASN A 34 14.44 -4.48 -9.71
N VAL A 35 14.27 -3.57 -8.74
CA VAL A 35 12.98 -3.00 -8.36
C VAL A 35 12.89 -1.56 -8.84
N ARG A 36 11.78 -1.20 -9.48
CA ARG A 36 11.52 0.15 -10.00
C ARG A 36 10.17 0.65 -9.53
N THR A 37 10.08 1.94 -9.23
CA THR A 37 8.81 2.61 -8.88
C THR A 37 8.41 3.61 -9.95
N ILE A 38 7.16 3.56 -10.37
CA ILE A 38 6.56 4.50 -11.32
C ILE A 38 5.39 5.18 -10.59
N THR A 39 5.47 6.50 -10.42
CA THR A 39 4.40 7.26 -9.76
C THR A 39 3.34 7.67 -10.79
N ILE A 40 2.07 7.48 -10.46
CA ILE A 40 0.95 7.94 -11.28
C ILE A 40 0.87 9.46 -11.21
N GLU A 41 0.96 10.13 -12.36
CA GLU A 41 0.66 11.56 -12.47
C GLU A 41 -0.85 11.81 -12.31
N THR A 42 -1.28 12.07 -11.07
CA THR A 42 -2.70 12.36 -10.74
C THR A 42 -3.06 13.84 -10.91
N SER A 43 -2.09 14.75 -10.87
CA SER A 43 -2.21 16.21 -11.12
C SER A 43 -0.82 16.85 -11.25
N PRO A 44 -0.68 18.10 -11.76
CA PRO A 44 0.58 18.84 -11.65
C PRO A 44 1.02 18.91 -10.18
N GLY A 45 2.17 18.31 -9.85
CA GLY A 45 2.71 18.28 -8.49
C GLY A 45 2.31 17.07 -7.64
N PHE A 46 1.78 15.98 -8.22
CA PHE A 46 1.61 14.67 -7.56
C PHE A 46 0.84 14.71 -6.23
N LYS A 47 -0.19 15.55 -6.11
CA LYS A 47 -0.95 15.74 -4.85
C LYS A 47 -1.92 14.59 -4.49
N GLY A 48 -1.85 13.45 -5.18
CA GLY A 48 -2.65 12.25 -4.91
C GLY A 48 -4.15 12.41 -5.19
N GLY A 49 -4.91 11.30 -5.11
CA GLY A 49 -6.37 11.33 -4.96
C GLY A 49 -7.26 11.16 -6.19
N ASP A 50 -6.73 11.05 -7.42
CA ASP A 50 -7.55 10.80 -8.63
C ASP A 50 -6.92 9.73 -9.53
N VAL A 51 -6.66 8.54 -8.96
CA VAL A 51 -6.29 7.37 -9.77
C VAL A 51 -7.54 6.90 -10.49
N ARG A 52 -7.72 7.34 -11.73
CA ARG A 52 -8.76 6.83 -12.63
C ARG A 52 -8.28 5.59 -13.35
N TYR A 53 -9.10 4.56 -13.37
CA TYR A 53 -8.74 3.29 -13.96
C TYR A 53 -8.41 3.43 -15.46
N GLN A 54 -9.34 4.00 -16.21
CA GLN A 54 -9.24 4.10 -17.68
C GLN A 54 -8.21 5.14 -18.14
N ALA A 55 -8.07 6.24 -17.39
CA ALA A 55 -7.22 7.35 -17.82
C ALA A 55 -5.77 7.24 -17.33
N ARG A 56 -5.52 6.53 -16.21
CA ARG A 56 -4.22 6.55 -15.54
C ARG A 56 -3.72 5.15 -15.18
N TYR A 57 -4.49 4.36 -14.44
CA TYR A 57 -4.01 3.07 -13.92
C TYR A 57 -3.71 2.08 -15.05
N LYS A 58 -4.71 1.72 -15.86
CA LYS A 58 -4.57 0.76 -16.95
C LYS A 58 -3.57 1.22 -18.03
N PRO A 59 -3.59 2.48 -18.52
CA PRO A 59 -2.61 2.91 -19.52
C PRO A 59 -1.16 2.85 -19.04
N ASN A 60 -0.87 3.18 -17.77
CA ASN A 60 0.49 3.08 -17.24
C ASN A 60 0.95 1.62 -17.13
N ILE A 61 0.08 0.72 -16.66
CA ILE A 61 0.38 -0.72 -16.62
C ILE A 61 0.66 -1.25 -18.03
N GLN A 62 -0.21 -0.95 -18.99
CA GLN A 62 -0.04 -1.39 -20.37
C GLN A 62 1.23 -0.82 -21.01
N LYS A 63 1.59 0.44 -20.69
CA LYS A 63 2.85 1.03 -21.15
C LYS A 63 4.06 0.27 -20.61
N LEU A 64 4.06 -0.11 -19.33
CA LEU A 64 5.13 -0.92 -18.73
C LEU A 64 5.21 -2.31 -19.36
N LEU A 65 4.07 -2.96 -19.59
CA LEU A 65 3.99 -4.30 -20.18
C LEU A 65 4.45 -4.37 -21.65
N ARG A 66 4.52 -3.24 -22.36
CA ARG A 66 5.13 -3.16 -23.70
C ARG A 66 6.66 -3.23 -23.68
N GLY A 67 7.29 -3.14 -22.51
CA GLY A 67 8.71 -3.36 -22.35
C GLY A 67 9.12 -4.74 -22.88
N GLN A 68 10.25 -4.78 -23.59
CA GLN A 68 10.80 -6.03 -24.16
C GLN A 68 11.69 -6.79 -23.18
N GLU A 69 11.95 -6.24 -21.99
CA GLU A 69 12.69 -6.92 -20.92
C GLU A 69 11.80 -7.91 -20.16
N ASP A 70 12.42 -8.90 -19.51
CA ASP A 70 11.71 -9.78 -18.58
C ASP A 70 11.28 -8.97 -17.35
N LEU A 71 9.98 -8.81 -17.14
CA LEU A 71 9.42 -7.92 -16.13
C LEU A 71 8.11 -8.45 -15.53
N LEU A 72 7.85 -8.00 -14.31
CA LEU A 72 6.55 -8.00 -13.66
C LEU A 72 6.11 -6.57 -13.39
N VAL A 73 4.80 -6.36 -13.38
CA VAL A 73 4.16 -5.11 -12.99
C VAL A 73 3.23 -5.40 -11.83
N THR A 74 3.33 -4.61 -10.77
CA THR A 74 2.42 -4.62 -9.62
C THR A 74 1.99 -3.19 -9.30
N SER A 75 1.05 -3.02 -8.37
CA SER A 75 0.65 -1.70 -7.91
C SER A 75 0.62 -1.59 -6.39
N LEU A 76 0.76 -0.37 -5.89
CA LEU A 76 0.48 -0.02 -4.50
C LEU A 76 -0.33 1.28 -4.51
N ILE A 77 -1.65 1.15 -4.42
CA ILE A 77 -2.62 2.25 -4.42
C ILE A 77 -3.66 2.04 -3.33
N ASP A 78 -4.18 3.12 -2.75
CA ASP A 78 -5.13 3.07 -1.64
C ASP A 78 -6.56 2.74 -2.12
N TYR A 79 -7.22 1.80 -1.43
CA TYR A 79 -8.61 1.43 -1.73
C TYR A 79 -9.59 2.58 -1.51
N TYR A 80 -9.41 3.38 -0.46
CA TYR A 80 -10.34 4.46 -0.09
C TYR A 80 -10.47 5.53 -1.18
N ARG A 81 -9.44 5.70 -2.01
CA ARG A 81 -9.38 6.70 -3.07
C ARG A 81 -9.73 6.16 -4.45
N LEU A 82 -10.12 4.89 -4.57
CA LEU A 82 -10.52 4.32 -5.84
C LEU A 82 -11.77 5.00 -6.38
N ARG A 83 -11.70 5.34 -7.66
CA ARG A 83 -12.80 5.93 -8.42
C ARG A 83 -13.74 4.82 -8.89
N THR A 84 -14.98 5.21 -9.21
CA THR A 84 -16.04 4.27 -9.62
C THR A 84 -15.82 3.64 -11.00
N ASP A 85 -14.79 4.08 -11.75
CA ASP A 85 -14.46 3.57 -13.08
C ASP A 85 -13.56 2.32 -13.04
N PHE A 86 -13.16 1.86 -11.85
CA PHE A 86 -12.52 0.55 -11.69
C PHE A 86 -13.47 -0.59 -12.09
N PRO A 87 -12.96 -1.65 -12.71
CA PRO A 87 -13.79 -2.76 -13.16
C PRO A 87 -14.40 -3.47 -11.95
N LYS A 88 -15.67 -3.85 -12.08
CA LYS A 88 -16.50 -4.45 -11.03
C LYS A 88 -16.64 -3.59 -9.75
N TYR A 89 -16.42 -2.28 -9.81
CA TYR A 89 -16.52 -1.41 -8.62
C TYR A 89 -17.91 -1.44 -8.01
N ALA A 90 -18.97 -1.26 -8.81
CA ALA A 90 -20.35 -1.25 -8.33
C ALA A 90 -20.74 -2.59 -7.69
N GLU A 91 -20.39 -3.70 -8.33
CA GLU A 91 -20.61 -5.06 -7.83
C GLU A 91 -19.85 -5.31 -6.52
N SER A 92 -18.63 -4.80 -6.41
CA SER A 92 -17.84 -4.93 -5.16
C SER A 92 -18.57 -4.29 -3.97
N ARG A 93 -19.32 -3.20 -4.18
CA ARG A 93 -20.05 -2.52 -3.10
C ARG A 93 -21.19 -3.37 -2.52
N LEU A 94 -21.63 -4.40 -3.23
CA LEU A 94 -22.69 -5.31 -2.79
C LEU A 94 -22.17 -6.41 -1.86
N LEU A 95 -20.86 -6.68 -1.84
CA LEU A 95 -20.27 -7.69 -0.97
C LEU A 95 -20.20 -7.17 0.48
N PRO A 96 -20.51 -7.98 1.50
CA PRO A 96 -20.45 -7.55 2.90
C PRO A 96 -19.02 -7.41 3.41
N ASP A 97 -18.13 -8.29 2.97
CA ASP A 97 -16.74 -8.37 3.41
C ASP A 97 -15.84 -7.45 2.57
N VAL A 98 -15.13 -6.53 3.23
CA VAL A 98 -14.27 -5.53 2.56
C VAL A 98 -13.07 -6.16 1.84
N ILE A 99 -12.49 -7.24 2.38
CA ILE A 99 -11.40 -7.98 1.75
C ILE A 99 -11.89 -8.55 0.42
N GLN A 100 -13.10 -9.11 0.40
CA GLN A 100 -13.71 -9.61 -0.84
C GLN A 100 -13.99 -8.50 -1.85
N ARG A 101 -14.33 -7.28 -1.39
CA ARG A 101 -14.50 -6.12 -2.30
C ARG A 101 -13.21 -5.79 -3.03
N VAL A 102 -12.11 -5.68 -2.28
CA VAL A 102 -10.80 -5.34 -2.86
C VAL A 102 -10.34 -6.44 -3.81
N SER A 103 -10.44 -7.71 -3.39
CA SER A 103 -10.06 -8.85 -4.23
C SER A 103 -10.90 -8.98 -5.49
N LEU A 104 -12.20 -8.63 -5.46
CA LEU A 104 -13.02 -8.58 -6.68
C LEU A 104 -12.47 -7.57 -7.69
N ILE A 105 -12.10 -6.37 -7.22
CA ILE A 105 -11.55 -5.31 -8.08
C ILE A 105 -10.16 -5.69 -8.58
N GLU A 106 -9.28 -6.25 -7.74
CA GLU A 106 -7.95 -6.73 -8.15
C GLU A 106 -8.08 -7.78 -9.27
N ASN A 107 -8.94 -8.79 -9.08
CA ASN A 107 -9.19 -9.81 -10.09
C ASN A 107 -9.77 -9.21 -11.37
N ALA A 108 -10.71 -8.28 -11.26
CA ALA A 108 -11.28 -7.61 -12.43
C ALA A 108 -10.25 -6.75 -13.18
N CYS A 109 -9.32 -6.11 -12.47
CA CYS A 109 -8.19 -5.41 -13.08
C CYS A 109 -7.25 -6.38 -13.81
N PHE A 110 -6.97 -7.54 -13.21
CA PHE A 110 -6.18 -8.59 -13.85
C PHE A 110 -6.85 -9.08 -15.14
N ASP A 111 -8.13 -9.43 -15.08
CA ASP A 111 -8.92 -9.92 -16.21
C ASP A 111 -8.97 -8.89 -17.36
N ASP A 112 -9.13 -7.60 -17.05
CA ASP A 112 -9.24 -6.53 -18.05
C ASP A 112 -7.89 -6.11 -18.66
N VAL A 113 -6.78 -6.30 -17.94
CA VAL A 113 -5.41 -6.15 -18.49
C VAL A 113 -5.01 -7.40 -19.28
N ASN A 114 -5.42 -8.59 -18.82
CA ASN A 114 -5.20 -9.90 -19.42
C ASN A 114 -3.73 -10.20 -19.78
N ASP A 115 -2.82 -9.94 -18.85
CA ASP A 115 -1.39 -10.26 -18.99
C ASP A 115 -0.87 -10.87 -17.69
N THR A 116 -0.31 -12.08 -17.77
CA THR A 116 0.16 -12.82 -16.60
C THR A 116 1.31 -12.11 -15.86
N ARG A 117 2.02 -11.18 -16.51
CA ARG A 117 3.09 -10.38 -15.88
C ARG A 117 2.54 -9.30 -14.94
N PHE A 118 1.24 -9.03 -14.98
CA PHE A 118 0.59 -8.09 -14.09
C PHE A 118 0.05 -8.79 -12.83
N ILE A 119 0.37 -8.22 -11.67
CA ILE A 119 -0.04 -8.70 -10.34
C ILE A 119 -0.70 -7.49 -9.63
N PRO A 120 -2.01 -7.28 -9.78
CA PRO A 120 -2.67 -6.14 -9.14
C PRO A 120 -2.62 -6.27 -7.62
N TYR A 121 -2.35 -5.15 -6.96
CA TYR A 121 -2.52 -5.00 -5.53
C TYR A 121 -3.05 -3.63 -5.18
N ILE A 122 -4.04 -3.63 -4.29
CA ILE A 122 -4.70 -2.44 -3.77
C ILE A 122 -4.63 -2.53 -2.25
N GLN A 123 -3.97 -1.54 -1.64
CA GLN A 123 -3.86 -1.46 -0.20
C GLN A 123 -5.24 -1.24 0.40
N LEU A 124 -5.67 -2.16 1.26
CA LEU A 124 -6.96 -2.06 1.91
C LEU A 124 -6.99 -0.79 2.77
N HIS A 125 -8.04 -0.01 2.55
CA HIS A 125 -8.26 1.34 3.11
C HIS A 125 -7.20 2.37 2.71
N GLU A 126 -6.11 2.47 3.47
CA GLU A 126 -5.05 3.46 3.29
C GLU A 126 -3.70 2.88 3.73
N PHE A 127 -2.61 3.36 3.13
CA PHE A 127 -1.24 3.09 3.56
C PHE A 127 -1.05 3.22 5.08
N GLU A 128 -1.63 4.25 5.69
CA GLU A 128 -1.50 4.51 7.13
C GLU A 128 -2.00 3.38 8.02
N GLY A 129 -2.84 2.47 7.51
CA GLY A 129 -3.24 1.26 8.23
C GLY A 129 -2.03 0.40 8.61
N LEU A 130 -1.05 0.27 7.72
CA LEU A 130 0.16 -0.55 7.95
C LEU A 130 1.01 -0.01 9.12
N LEU A 131 0.88 1.27 9.46
CA LEU A 131 1.61 1.93 10.54
C LEU A 131 1.14 1.48 11.92
N PHE A 132 -0.05 0.88 12.02
CA PHE A 132 -0.58 0.31 13.25
C PHE A 132 -0.20 -1.17 13.44
N SER A 133 0.80 -1.67 12.72
CA SER A 133 1.35 -3.02 12.89
C SER A 133 2.18 -3.20 14.16
N HIS A 134 2.71 -2.12 14.74
CA HIS A 134 3.49 -2.17 15.96
C HIS A 134 3.44 -0.84 16.71
N THR A 135 3.67 -0.86 18.03
CA THR A 135 3.65 0.36 18.87
C THR A 135 4.96 1.14 18.83
N LYS A 136 6.09 0.43 18.63
CA LYS A 136 7.45 0.97 18.63
C LYS A 136 7.60 2.27 17.83
N GLY A 137 7.09 2.35 16.62
CA GLY A 137 7.15 3.56 15.80
C GLY A 137 6.45 4.76 16.44
N PHE A 138 5.39 4.55 17.21
CA PHE A 138 4.76 5.64 17.98
C PHE A 138 5.51 5.96 19.26
N GLU A 139 6.04 4.95 19.94
CA GLU A 139 6.69 5.10 21.25
C GLU A 139 8.05 5.78 21.15
N GLU A 140 8.84 5.44 20.12
CA GLU A 140 10.21 5.94 19.91
C GLU A 140 10.23 7.29 19.20
N LEU A 141 9.38 7.49 18.19
CA LEU A 141 9.40 8.73 17.39
C LEU A 141 8.67 9.89 18.05
N PHE A 142 7.76 9.61 18.98
CA PHE A 142 6.93 10.63 19.62
C PHE A 142 6.88 10.47 21.16
N PRO A 143 8.03 10.56 21.85
CA PRO A 143 8.12 10.36 23.29
C PRO A 143 7.34 11.41 24.08
N ASP A 144 7.23 12.63 23.55
CA ASP A 144 6.60 13.78 24.21
C ASP A 144 5.10 13.93 23.89
N LEU A 145 4.47 12.93 23.25
CA LEU A 145 3.02 12.98 23.01
C LEU A 145 2.24 13.04 24.31
N PRO A 146 1.13 13.80 24.36
CA PRO A 146 0.21 13.75 25.48
C PRO A 146 -0.19 12.31 25.80
N ASN A 147 -0.17 11.93 27.08
CA ASN A 147 -0.44 10.55 27.53
C ASN A 147 -1.74 9.98 26.98
N ALA A 148 -2.78 10.81 26.82
CA ALA A 148 -4.05 10.40 26.22
C ALA A 148 -3.88 9.99 24.74
N ASN A 149 -3.12 10.75 23.97
CA ASN A 149 -2.88 10.48 22.55
C ASN A 149 -2.03 9.22 22.37
N LYS A 150 -0.95 9.09 23.15
CA LYS A 150 -0.09 7.91 23.13
C LYS A 150 -0.86 6.64 23.49
N ARG A 151 -1.71 6.72 24.52
CA ARG A 151 -2.59 5.61 24.90
C ARG A 151 -3.51 5.20 23.75
N GLU A 152 -4.15 6.16 23.09
CA GLU A 152 -5.08 5.84 21.99
C GLU A 152 -4.38 5.18 20.79
N LEU A 153 -3.14 5.60 20.46
CA LEU A 153 -2.33 4.95 19.42
C LEU A 153 -2.01 3.49 19.80
N ILE A 154 -1.58 3.25 21.04
CA ILE A 154 -1.23 1.91 21.53
C ILE A 154 -2.47 1.01 21.60
N GLU A 155 -3.57 1.52 22.14
CA GLU A 155 -4.85 0.79 22.19
C GLU A 155 -5.35 0.45 20.79
N THR A 156 -5.14 1.33 19.81
CA THR A 156 -5.46 1.02 18.41
C THR A 156 -4.66 -0.18 17.90
N VAL A 157 -3.35 -0.23 18.13
CA VAL A 157 -2.52 -1.38 17.72
C VAL A 157 -3.00 -2.67 18.41
N GLN A 158 -3.37 -2.59 19.68
CA GLN A 158 -3.80 -3.75 20.47
C GLN A 158 -5.20 -4.27 20.08
N ASN A 159 -6.13 -3.35 19.78
CA ASN A 159 -7.51 -3.69 19.43
C ASN A 159 -7.67 -4.19 18.00
N PHE A 160 -6.67 -3.98 17.14
CA PHE A 160 -6.67 -4.43 15.75
C PHE A 160 -5.53 -5.40 15.47
N PRO A 161 -5.70 -6.71 15.78
CA PRO A 161 -4.72 -7.74 15.43
C PRO A 161 -4.36 -7.78 13.94
N ASN A 162 -5.32 -7.41 13.08
CA ASN A 162 -5.09 -7.12 11.68
C ASN A 162 -5.34 -5.62 11.44
N PRO A 163 -4.30 -4.78 11.31
CA PRO A 163 -4.44 -3.35 11.15
C PRO A 163 -4.93 -2.96 9.75
N GLU A 164 -4.91 -3.87 8.77
CA GLU A 164 -5.52 -3.64 7.45
C GLU A 164 -7.04 -3.46 7.53
N LEU A 165 -7.68 -3.86 8.65
CA LEU A 165 -9.11 -3.68 8.89
C LEU A 165 -9.46 -2.38 9.62
N ILE A 166 -8.48 -1.53 9.90
CA ILE A 166 -8.72 -0.24 10.56
C ILE A 166 -9.43 0.70 9.58
N ASN A 167 -10.75 0.77 9.66
CA ASN A 167 -11.57 1.74 8.91
C ASN A 167 -12.99 1.84 9.48
N GLU A 168 -13.10 2.18 10.77
CA GLU A 168 -14.39 2.19 11.44
C GLU A 168 -15.35 3.24 10.86
N ARG A 169 -14.85 4.42 10.44
CA ARG A 169 -15.58 5.51 9.73
C ARG A 169 -14.59 6.46 9.03
N PRO A 170 -15.03 7.31 8.06
CA PRO A 170 -14.16 8.33 7.44
C PRO A 170 -13.43 9.25 8.43
N GLN A 171 -14.08 9.65 9.53
CA GLN A 171 -13.43 10.47 10.57
C GLN A 171 -12.41 9.70 11.43
N PHE A 172 -12.44 8.36 11.37
CA PHE A 172 -11.58 7.45 12.12
C PHE A 172 -10.70 6.62 11.17
N ALA A 173 -10.55 7.06 9.92
CA ALA A 173 -9.59 6.48 8.99
C ALA A 173 -8.17 6.56 9.59
N PRO A 174 -7.27 5.61 9.28
CA PRO A 174 -5.92 5.59 9.82
C PRO A 174 -5.19 6.94 9.69
N SER A 175 -5.27 7.57 8.51
CA SER A 175 -4.65 8.88 8.29
C SER A 175 -5.22 9.98 9.20
N LYS A 176 -6.55 10.02 9.38
CA LYS A 176 -7.23 11.00 10.25
C LYS A 176 -6.95 10.76 11.73
N ARG A 177 -6.77 9.50 12.13
CA ARG A 177 -6.33 9.16 13.47
C ARG A 177 -4.93 9.71 13.74
N LEU A 178 -3.98 9.52 12.82
CA LEU A 178 -2.61 10.03 12.96
C LEU A 178 -2.58 11.57 12.98
N GLU A 179 -3.28 12.23 12.06
CA GLU A 179 -3.39 13.70 12.02
C GLU A 179 -3.92 14.30 13.33
N ARG A 180 -4.90 13.65 13.97
CA ARG A 180 -5.47 14.11 15.24
C ARG A 180 -4.56 13.82 16.43
N LEU A 181 -3.94 12.66 16.46
CA LEU A 181 -3.19 12.19 17.63
C LEU A 181 -1.74 12.70 17.65
N ILE A 182 -1.17 13.03 16.50
CA ILE A 182 0.23 13.45 16.37
C ILE A 182 0.27 14.91 15.89
N PRO A 183 0.50 15.89 16.79
CA PRO A 183 0.64 17.29 16.40
C PRO A 183 1.76 17.47 15.36
N GLY A 184 1.44 18.14 14.24
CA GLY A 184 2.41 18.37 13.16
C GLY A 184 2.65 17.14 12.26
N TYR A 185 1.74 16.16 12.25
CA TYR A 185 1.83 15.01 11.35
C TYR A 185 1.79 15.43 9.87
N VAL A 186 2.93 15.28 9.21
CA VAL A 186 3.15 15.32 7.76
C VAL A 186 3.19 13.90 7.20
N LYS A 187 2.17 13.50 6.41
CA LYS A 187 1.97 12.15 5.88
C LYS A 187 3.22 11.54 5.20
N PRO A 188 3.85 12.18 4.18
CA PRO A 188 5.01 11.59 3.52
C PRO A 188 6.21 11.36 4.46
N LEU A 189 6.47 12.32 5.37
CA LEU A 189 7.62 12.27 6.26
C LEU A 189 7.43 11.24 7.39
N TRP A 190 6.36 11.38 8.16
CA TRP A 190 6.18 10.56 9.36
C TRP A 190 5.67 9.17 9.04
N GLY A 191 4.86 9.01 7.98
CA GLY A 191 4.34 7.69 7.61
C GLY A 191 5.47 6.69 7.34
N ASN A 192 6.43 7.06 6.49
CA ASN A 192 7.58 6.20 6.21
C ASN A 192 8.50 6.01 7.41
N THR A 193 8.70 7.04 8.23
CA THR A 193 9.54 6.94 9.44
C THR A 193 8.92 5.97 10.47
N ILE A 194 7.59 6.04 10.69
CA ILE A 194 6.88 5.11 11.57
C ILE A 194 6.97 3.67 11.04
N ALA A 195 6.79 3.48 9.73
CA ALA A 195 6.91 2.16 9.12
C ALA A 195 8.32 1.57 9.31
N LEU A 196 9.36 2.37 9.10
CA LEU A 196 10.75 1.96 9.32
C LEU A 196 10.99 1.54 10.78
N GLU A 197 10.52 2.36 11.72
CA GLU A 197 10.73 2.12 13.16
C GLU A 197 9.95 0.90 13.68
N ASN A 198 8.76 0.66 13.13
CA ASN A 198 7.99 -0.57 13.38
C ASN A 198 8.71 -1.83 12.84
N GLY A 199 9.45 -1.68 11.74
CA GLY A 199 10.15 -2.76 11.07
C GLY A 199 9.25 -3.55 10.12
N PHE A 200 9.81 -3.92 8.96
CA PHE A 200 9.07 -4.59 7.90
C PHE A 200 8.51 -5.96 8.32
N ASP A 201 9.26 -6.72 9.13
CA ASP A 201 8.80 -8.02 9.63
C ASP A 201 7.54 -7.92 10.48
N LYS A 202 7.37 -6.83 11.25
CA LYS A 202 6.15 -6.60 12.05
C LYS A 202 4.97 -6.25 11.14
N ILE A 203 5.20 -5.46 10.09
CA ILE A 203 4.18 -5.18 9.07
C ILE A 203 3.72 -6.50 8.43
N LEU A 204 4.65 -7.35 7.98
CA LEU A 204 4.32 -8.65 7.39
C LEU A 204 3.60 -9.58 8.37
N ALA A 205 4.02 -9.61 9.63
CA ALA A 205 3.40 -10.48 10.64
C ALA A 205 1.92 -10.11 10.91
N GLN A 206 1.60 -8.81 10.92
CA GLN A 206 0.30 -8.32 11.33
C GLN A 206 -0.65 -8.01 10.16
N CYS A 207 -0.14 -7.87 8.92
CA CYS A 207 -0.93 -7.48 7.74
C CYS A 207 -1.01 -8.63 6.72
N PRO A 208 -1.99 -9.55 6.82
CA PRO A 208 -2.04 -10.76 6.01
C PRO A 208 -2.15 -10.52 4.50
N ARG A 209 -2.91 -9.52 4.02
CA ARG A 209 -3.04 -9.26 2.58
C ARG A 209 -1.73 -8.70 2.03
N PHE A 210 -1.17 -7.69 2.72
CA PHE A 210 0.13 -7.13 2.38
C PHE A 210 1.22 -8.20 2.34
N LYS A 211 1.28 -9.07 3.36
CA LYS A 211 2.22 -10.20 3.40
C LYS A 211 2.03 -11.15 2.22
N SER A 212 0.80 -11.60 1.98
CA SER A 212 0.50 -12.52 0.89
C SER A 212 0.91 -11.95 -0.47
N TRP A 213 0.69 -10.64 -0.68
CA TRP A 213 1.15 -9.95 -1.87
C TRP A 213 2.68 -9.97 -2.01
N ILE A 214 3.43 -9.61 -0.97
CA ILE A 214 4.90 -9.64 -0.98
C ILE A 214 5.42 -11.05 -1.28
N GLU A 215 4.83 -12.09 -0.67
CA GLU A 215 5.17 -13.50 -0.93
C GLU A 215 4.94 -13.89 -2.39
N ILE A 216 3.82 -13.48 -2.99
CA ILE A 216 3.53 -13.69 -4.41
C ILE A 216 4.60 -13.00 -5.28
N LEU A 217 4.97 -11.75 -4.98
CA LEU A 217 6.01 -11.05 -5.73
C LEU A 217 7.35 -11.79 -5.67
N ILE A 218 7.75 -12.25 -4.49
CA ILE A 218 8.99 -13.02 -4.31
C ILE A 218 8.97 -14.31 -5.12
N GLN A 219 7.88 -15.08 -5.02
CA GLN A 219 7.71 -16.33 -5.75
C GLN A 219 7.81 -16.09 -7.26
N ARG A 220 7.09 -15.07 -7.75
CA ARG A 220 7.01 -14.75 -9.18
C ARG A 220 8.31 -14.16 -9.73
N MET A 221 9.11 -13.49 -8.91
CA MET A 221 10.44 -12.98 -9.31
C MET A 221 11.50 -14.08 -9.38
N LYS A 222 11.31 -15.18 -8.65
CA LYS A 222 12.23 -16.33 -8.60
C LYS A 222 11.88 -17.46 -9.57
N ALA A 223 10.67 -17.46 -10.14
CA ALA A 223 10.18 -18.43 -11.12
C ALA A 223 10.78 -18.17 -12.51
#